data_AF-A0A9E0JWC5-F1
#
_entry.id   AF-A0A9E0JWC5-F1
#
_cell.length_a   1.000
_cell.length_b   1.000
_cell.length_c   1.000
_cell.angle_alpha   90.00
_cell.angle_beta   90.00
_cell.angle_gamma   90.00
#
_symmetry.space_group_name_H-M   'P 1'
#
loop_
_entity.id
_entity.type
_entity.pdbx_description
1 polymer ?
#
loop_
_entity_poly.entity_id
_entity_poly.type
_entity_poly.pdbx_seq_one_letter_code
_entity_poly.pdbx_strand_id
1 'polypeptide(L)'
;MNPSKLLQRELMGISAVWWREYKVFWREKSRIVSSIVQPLIWLFLFGSGIGASLSVENVHYRDYIYPGILTMSVIFGSVFFGLYIV
;
A
#
# COMPACT_ATOMS: atom_id res chain seq x y z
N MET A 1 -10.95 36.94 7.04
CA MET A 1 -10.15 36.24 6.01
C MET A 1 -11.12 35.51 5.09
N ASN A 2 -10.94 35.59 3.76
CA ASN A 2 -11.88 34.96 2.81
C ASN A 2 -11.80 33.41 2.94
N PRO A 3 -12.91 32.68 3.15
CA PRO A 3 -12.91 31.22 3.32
C PRO A 3 -12.17 30.46 2.20
N SER A 4 -12.24 30.97 0.97
CA SER A 4 -11.54 30.38 -0.18
C SER A 4 -10.01 30.44 -0.05
N LYS A 5 -9.47 31.53 0.49
CA LYS A 5 -8.03 31.70 0.71
C LYS A 5 -7.51 30.81 1.84
N LEU A 6 -8.34 30.50 2.85
CA LEU A 6 -7.97 29.55 3.90
C LEU A 6 -7.85 28.15 3.31
N LEU A 7 -8.87 27.70 2.58
CA LEU A 7 -8.86 26.38 1.94
C LEU A 7 -7.67 26.19 0.99
N GLN A 8 -7.36 27.21 0.20
CA GLN A 8 -6.19 27.17 -0.68
C GLN A 8 -4.88 27.00 0.08
N ARG A 9 -4.72 27.66 1.24
CA ARG A 9 -3.52 27.54 2.07
C ARG A 9 -3.38 26.15 2.68
N GLU A 10 -4.47 25.59 3.19
CA GLU A 10 -4.48 24.23 3.73
C GLU A 10 -4.15 23.18 2.65
N LEU A 11 -4.76 23.29 1.47
CA LEU A 11 -4.47 22.40 0.35
C LEU A 11 -3.02 22.51 -0.12
N MET A 12 -2.46 23.73 -0.19
CA MET A 12 -1.05 23.92 -0.51
C MET A 12 -0.15 23.27 0.54
N GLY A 13 -0.46 23.42 1.83
CA GLY A 13 0.26 22.78 2.93
C GLY A 13 0.26 21.25 2.81
N ILE A 14 -0.92 20.65 2.62
CA ILE A 14 -1.08 19.20 2.45
C ILE A 14 -0.30 18.72 1.22
N SER A 15 -0.40 19.42 0.09
CA SER A 15 0.32 19.02 -1.13
C SER A 15 1.85 19.09 -0.99
N ALA A 16 2.36 20.06 -0.23
CA ALA A 16 3.78 20.20 0.05
C ALA A 16 4.30 19.05 0.93
N VAL A 17 3.55 18.67 1.96
CA VAL A 17 3.87 17.52 2.82
C VAL A 17 3.84 16.22 2.01
N TRP A 18 2.78 16.00 1.24
CA TRP A 18 2.65 14.83 0.38
C TRP A 18 3.83 14.68 -0.59
N TRP A 19 4.24 15.78 -1.23
CA TRP A 19 5.38 15.78 -2.15
C TRP A 19 6.71 15.47 -1.43
N ARG A 20 6.87 15.96 -0.20
CA ARG A 20 8.05 15.65 0.63
C ARG A 20 8.08 14.16 0.98
N GLU A 21 6.97 13.61 1.46
CA GLU A 21 6.86 12.19 1.80
C GLU A 21 7.12 11.29 0.59
N TYR A 22 6.56 11.63 -0.57
CA TYR A 22 6.81 10.91 -1.81
C TYR A 22 8.31 10.87 -2.17
N LYS A 23 9.00 12.02 -2.07
CA LYS A 23 10.45 12.09 -2.32
C LYS A 23 11.26 11.28 -1.31
N VAL A 24 10.86 11.25 -0.04
CA VAL A 24 11.53 10.43 0.99
C VAL A 24 11.33 8.96 0.67
N PHE A 25 10.09 8.54 0.39
CA PHE A 25 9.79 7.17 0.01
C PHE A 25 10.61 6.72 -1.20
N TRP A 26 10.73 7.57 -2.22
CA TRP A 26 11.53 7.26 -3.40
C TRP A 26 13.04 7.09 -3.13
N ARG A 27 13.57 7.78 -2.12
CA ARG A 27 14.97 7.66 -1.70
C ARG A 27 15.21 6.42 -0.85
N GLU A 28 14.20 5.97 -0.11
CA GLU A 28 14.23 4.74 0.70
C GLU A 28 13.99 3.49 -0.15
N LYS A 29 14.95 3.18 -1.04
CA LYS A 29 14.84 2.04 -1.98
C LYS A 29 14.57 0.72 -1.27
N SER A 30 15.18 0.48 -0.11
CA SER A 30 14.94 -0.73 0.70
C SER A 30 13.48 -0.87 1.11
N ARG A 31 12.83 0.25 1.46
CA ARG A 31 11.42 0.29 1.85
C ARG A 31 10.47 0.07 0.67
N ILE A 32 10.81 0.62 -0.50
CA ILE A 32 10.06 0.36 -1.74
C ILE A 32 10.14 -1.13 -2.10
N VAL A 33 11.33 -1.72 -2.00
CA VAL A 33 11.52 -3.14 -2.31
C VAL A 33 10.76 -4.00 -1.30
N SER A 34 10.88 -3.73 0.00
CA SER A 34 10.20 -4.54 1.03
C SER A 34 8.68 -4.46 0.92
N SER A 35 8.11 -3.28 0.60
CA SER A 35 6.66 -3.11 0.45
C SER A 35 6.07 -3.89 -0.72
N ILE A 36 6.89 -4.24 -1.72
CA ILE A 36 6.48 -5.07 -2.87
C ILE A 36 6.79 -6.56 -2.61
N VAL A 37 7.98 -6.85 -2.08
CA VAL A 37 8.44 -8.22 -1.84
C VAL A 37 7.54 -8.93 -0.83
N GLN A 38 7.15 -8.26 0.24
CA GLN A 38 6.30 -8.85 1.29
C GLN A 38 4.95 -9.37 0.76
N PRO A 39 4.10 -8.57 0.05
CA PRO A 39 2.88 -9.09 -0.56
C PRO A 39 3.13 -10.19 -1.58
N LEU A 40 4.20 -10.09 -2.37
CA LEU A 40 4.53 -11.11 -3.37
C LEU A 40 4.90 -12.44 -2.73
N ILE A 41 5.65 -12.43 -1.63
CA ILE A 41 5.96 -13.64 -0.85
C ILE A 41 4.65 -14.28 -0.37
N TRP A 42 3.73 -13.50 0.18
CA TRP A 42 2.44 -14.03 0.65
C TRP A 42 1.59 -14.59 -0.50
N LEU A 43 1.52 -13.90 -1.63
CA LEU A 43 0.82 -14.37 -2.82
C LEU A 43 1.44 -15.65 -3.36
N PHE A 44 2.77 -15.76 -3.37
CA PHE A 44 3.45 -16.98 -3.80
C PHE A 44 3.17 -18.14 -2.84
N LEU A 45 3.35 -17.90 -1.54
CA LEU A 45 3.21 -18.92 -0.49
C LEU A 45 1.79 -19.47 -0.41
N PHE A 46 0.78 -18.60 -0.44
CA PHE A 46 -0.62 -19.01 -0.32
C PHE A 46 -1.31 -19.25 -1.66
N GLY A 47 -1.07 -18.40 -2.67
CA GLY A 47 -1.72 -18.52 -3.97
C GLY A 47 -1.16 -19.65 -4.85
N SER A 48 0.17 -19.84 -4.85
CA SER A 48 0.83 -20.87 -5.67
C SER A 48 1.45 -22.02 -4.86
N GLY A 49 1.68 -21.84 -3.55
CA GLY A 49 2.17 -22.88 -2.67
C GLY A 49 1.02 -23.73 -2.14
N ILE A 50 0.46 -23.34 -1.00
CA ILE A 50 -0.54 -24.11 -0.26
C ILE A 50 -1.87 -24.20 -1.03
N GLY A 51 -2.27 -23.11 -1.69
CA GLY A 51 -3.56 -23.01 -2.36
C GLY A 51 -3.59 -23.40 -3.84
N ALA A 52 -2.47 -23.86 -4.43
CA ALA A 52 -2.42 -24.16 -5.86
C ALA A 52 -3.36 -25.30 -6.28
N SER A 53 -3.61 -26.27 -5.40
CA SER A 53 -4.55 -27.37 -5.64
C SER A 53 -5.98 -27.07 -5.19
N LEU A 54 -6.21 -25.92 -4.53
CA LEU A 54 -7.52 -25.54 -4.01
C LEU A 54 -8.31 -24.83 -5.12
N SER A 55 -9.42 -25.44 -5.50
CA SER A 55 -10.44 -24.81 -6.32
C SER A 55 -11.81 -25.08 -5.73
N VAL A 56 -12.68 -24.08 -5.77
CA VAL A 56 -14.06 -24.18 -5.31
C VAL A 56 -14.94 -23.71 -6.46
N GLU A 57 -15.85 -24.57 -6.93
CA GLU A 57 -16.78 -24.23 -8.01
C GLU A 57 -16.09 -23.66 -9.27
N ASN A 58 -14.96 -24.24 -9.67
CA ASN A 58 -14.09 -23.79 -10.79
C ASN A 58 -13.39 -22.43 -10.59
N VAL A 59 -13.47 -21.83 -9.41
CA VAL A 59 -12.67 -20.65 -9.06
C VAL A 59 -11.36 -21.11 -8.43
N HIS A 60 -10.24 -20.66 -8.99
CA HIS A 60 -8.93 -20.92 -8.40
C HIS A 60 -8.75 -20.10 -7.13
N TYR A 61 -8.22 -20.71 -6.08
CA TYR A 61 -7.95 -20.01 -4.81
C TYR A 61 -7.09 -18.74 -4.98
N ARG A 62 -6.21 -18.74 -5.99
CA ARG A 62 -5.38 -17.58 -6.33
C ARG A 62 -6.21 -16.33 -6.67
N ASP A 63 -7.32 -16.49 -7.36
CA ASP A 63 -8.20 -15.37 -7.77
C ASP A 63 -8.94 -14.78 -6.57
N TYR A 64 -9.24 -15.61 -5.57
CA TYR A 64 -9.86 -15.19 -4.32
C TYR A 64 -8.88 -14.46 -3.39
N ILE A 65 -7.68 -15.01 -3.21
CA ILE A 65 -6.72 -14.47 -2.22
C ILE A 65 -5.97 -13.22 -2.70
N TYR A 66 -5.82 -13.06 -4.02
CA TYR A 66 -5.09 -11.95 -4.63
C TYR A 66 -5.55 -10.56 -4.14
N PRO A 67 -6.83 -10.18 -4.27
CA PRO A 67 -7.30 -8.88 -3.80
C PRO A 67 -7.18 -8.73 -2.27
N GLY A 68 -7.39 -9.81 -1.50
CA GLY A 68 -7.29 -9.79 -0.05
C GLY A 68 -5.88 -9.43 0.45
N ILE A 69 -4.85 -10.07 -0.11
CA ILE A 69 -3.45 -9.76 0.24
C ILE A 69 -3.07 -8.34 -0.18
N LEU A 70 -3.54 -7.87 -1.35
CA LEU A 70 -3.29 -6.50 -1.78
C LEU A 70 -3.92 -5.48 -0.82
N THR A 71 -5.19 -5.65 -0.47
CA THR A 71 -5.88 -4.77 0.47
C THR A 71 -5.20 -4.75 1.83
N MET A 72 -4.85 -5.93 2.38
CA MET A 72 -4.12 -6.00 3.64
C MET A 72 -2.78 -5.27 3.56
N SER A 73 -2.02 -5.44 2.48
CA SER A 73 -0.71 -4.81 2.32
C SER A 73 -0.79 -3.29 2.26
N VAL A 74 -1.81 -2.74 1.58
CA VAL A 74 -2.05 -1.30 1.52
C VAL A 74 -2.47 -0.75 2.89
N ILE A 75 -3.39 -1.41 3.58
CA ILE A 75 -3.85 -0.98 4.92
C ILE A 75 -2.70 -1.00 5.91
N PHE A 76 -1.95 -2.10 5.98
CA PHE A 76 -0.82 -2.24 6.89
C PHE A 76 0.24 -1.17 6.56
N GLY A 77 0.62 -1.03 5.29
CA GLY A 77 1.56 -0.01 4.85
C GLY A 77 1.15 1.41 5.26
N SER A 78 -0.13 1.77 5.07
CA SER A 78 -0.65 3.09 5.41
C SER A 78 -0.56 3.41 6.91
N VAL A 79 -0.82 2.42 7.77
CA VAL A 79 -0.70 2.59 9.24
C VAL A 79 0.74 2.92 9.65
N PHE A 80 1.74 2.23 9.09
CA PHE A 80 3.14 2.51 9.42
C PHE A 80 3.65 3.82 8.83
N PHE A 81 3.14 4.25 7.66
CA PHE A 81 3.46 5.55 7.09
C PHE A 81 2.92 6.71 7.93
N GLY A 82 1.69 6.60 8.46
CA GLY A 82 1.11 7.63 9.32
C GLY A 82 1.85 7.81 10.65
N LEU A 83 2.53 6.77 11.14
CA LEU A 83 3.35 6.82 12.36
C LEU A 83 4.77 7.34 12.11
N TYR A 84 5.28 7.21 10.89
CA TYR A 84 6.64 7.58 10.50
C TYR A 84 6.64 8.97 9.84
N ILE A 85 6.35 10.00 10.63
CA ILE A 85 6.52 11.38 10.20
C ILE A 85 8.02 11.71 10.26
N VAL A 86 8.61 11.90 9.08
CA VAL A 86 9.96 12.48 8.93
C VAL A 86 9.86 13.98 9.11
#